data_AF-A0A7T8K0P2-F1
#
_entry.id   AF-A0A7T8K0P2-F1
#
_cell.length_a   1.000
_cell.length_b   1.000
_cell.length_c   1.000
_cell.angle_alpha   90.00
_cell.angle_beta   90.00
_cell.angle_gamma   90.00
#
_symmetry.space_group_name_H-M   'P 1'
#
loop_
_entity.id
_entity.type
_entity.pdbx_description
1 polymer ?
#
loop_
_entity_poly.entity_id
_entity_poly.type
_entity_poly.pdbx_seq_one_letter_code
_entity_poly.pdbx_strand_id
1 'polypeptide(L)' 'ELDAAHRAVQVAINDVAWSIVGCRRRDHIRIEDLLRSAKIPSLNEITVMAVAVETW' A
#
# COMPACT_ATOMS: atom_id res chain seq x y z
N GLU A 1 4.11 14.91 -12.73
CA GLU A 1 2.68 14.72 -12.39
C GLU A 1 2.37 13.28 -12.00
N LEU A 2 2.82 12.30 -12.79
CA LEU A 2 2.60 10.86 -12.54
C LEU A 2 3.08 10.40 -11.14
N ASP A 3 4.25 10.85 -10.70
CA ASP A 3 4.78 10.54 -9.36
C ASP A 3 3.91 11.08 -8.21
N ALA A 4 3.24 12.21 -8.42
CA ALA A 4 2.34 12.76 -7.41
C ALA A 4 1.08 11.89 -7.27
N ALA A 5 0.54 11.42 -8.40
CA ALA A 5 -0.58 10.49 -8.40
C ALA A 5 -0.21 9.15 -7.74
N HIS A 6 0.94 8.56 -8.08
CA HIS A 6 1.42 7.33 -7.44
C HIS A 6 1.58 7.47 -5.92
N ARG A 7 2.16 8.59 -5.47
CA ARG A 7 2.28 8.88 -4.04
C ARG A 7 0.91 9.01 -3.38
N ALA A 8 -0.03 9.70 -4.00
CA ALA A 8 -1.39 9.86 -3.46
C ALA A 8 -2.10 8.51 -3.30
N VAL A 9 -1.97 7.61 -4.30
CA VAL A 9 -2.54 6.26 -4.23
C VAL A 9 -1.91 5.43 -3.12
N GLN A 10 -0.58 5.43 -3.00
CA GLN A 10 0.09 4.69 -1.93
C GLN A 10 -0.31 5.22 -0.53
N VAL A 11 -0.50 6.53 -0.38
CA VAL A 11 -1.02 7.11 0.87
C VAL A 11 -2.44 6.61 1.18
N ALA A 12 -3.32 6.56 0.17
CA ALA A 12 -4.67 6.03 0.36
C ALA A 12 -4.67 4.55 0.77
N ILE A 13 -3.81 3.72 0.16
CA ILE A 13 -3.62 2.31 0.55
C ILE A 13 -3.16 2.21 2.01
N ASN A 14 -2.20 3.04 2.41
CA ASN A 14 -1.70 3.05 3.79
C ASN A 14 -2.80 3.44 4.78
N ASP A 15 -3.65 4.41 4.45
CA ASP A 15 -4.74 4.86 5.31
C ASP A 15 -5.79 3.76 5.52
N VAL A 16 -6.09 3.00 4.46
CA VAL A 16 -6.92 1.80 4.56
C VAL A 16 -6.25 0.75 5.47
N ALA A 17 -4.96 0.52 5.32
CA ALA A 17 -4.22 -0.42 6.16
C ALA A 17 -4.21 0.00 7.65
N TRP A 18 -4.03 1.28 7.96
CA TRP A 18 -4.17 1.83 9.31
C TRP A 18 -5.56 1.57 9.89
N SER A 19 -6.62 1.77 9.08
CA SER A 19 -8.00 1.52 9.50
C SER A 19 -8.28 0.04 9.78
N ILE A 20 -7.67 -0.87 9.02
CA ILE A 20 -7.89 -2.32 9.17
C ILE A 20 -7.16 -2.86 10.40
N VAL A 21 -5.90 -2.47 10.58
CA VAL A 21 -5.07 -2.94 11.70
C VAL A 21 -5.46 -2.25 13.02
N GLY A 22 -6.16 -1.11 12.94
CA GLY A 22 -6.64 -0.37 14.11
C GLY A 22 -5.56 0.45 14.82
N CYS A 23 -4.42 0.69 14.16
CA CYS A 23 -3.31 1.47 14.68
C CYS A 23 -3.34 2.92 14.14
N ARG A 24 -2.49 3.79 14.68
CA ARG A 24 -2.41 5.22 14.33
C ARG A 24 -1.03 5.58 13.82
N ARG A 25 -0.93 6.62 12.97
CA ARG A 25 0.36 7.13 12.46
C ARG A 25 1.40 7.44 13.54
N ARG A 26 0.95 7.86 14.73
CA ARG A 26 1.81 8.14 15.90
C ARG A 26 2.46 6.91 16.51
N ASP A 27 2.02 5.72 16.14
CA ASP A 27 2.59 4.46 16.64
C ASP A 27 3.91 4.14 15.89
N HIS A 28 4.31 4.98 14.92
CA HIS A 28 5.59 4.93 14.21
C HIS A 28 5.93 3.57 13.59
N ILE A 29 4.89 2.82 13.21
CA ILE A 29 5.03 1.53 12.54
C ILE A 29 5.56 1.76 11.12
N ARG A 30 6.50 0.91 10.68
CA ARG A 30 6.99 0.92 9.30
C ARG A 30 5.85 0.52 8.34
N ILE A 31 5.75 1.20 7.21
CA ILE A 31 4.67 0.95 6.23
C ILE A 31 4.68 -0.52 5.76
N GLU A 32 5.86 -1.11 5.55
CA GLU A 32 5.99 -2.52 5.17
C GLU A 32 5.36 -3.48 6.20
N ASP A 33 5.59 -3.23 7.49
CA ASP A 33 5.02 -4.02 8.57
C ASP A 33 3.51 -3.81 8.70
N LEU A 34 3.04 -2.57 8.47
CA LEU A 34 1.63 -2.21 8.45
C LEU A 34 0.88 -2.96 7.34
N LEU A 35 1.38 -2.88 6.10
CA LEU A 35 0.78 -3.53 4.94
C LEU A 35 0.77 -5.05 5.09
N ARG A 36 1.86 -5.64 5.60
CA ARG A 36 1.94 -7.06 5.92
C ARG A 36 0.92 -7.48 6.98
N SER A 37 0.75 -6.68 8.04
CA SER A 37 -0.23 -6.93 9.10
C SER A 37 -1.67 -6.83 8.58
N ALA A 38 -1.93 -5.88 7.69
CA ALA A 38 -3.23 -5.70 7.03
C ALA A 38 -3.51 -6.75 5.95
N LYS A 39 -2.49 -7.52 5.53
CA LYS A 39 -2.52 -8.44 4.38
C LYS A 39 -2.90 -7.74 3.07
N ILE A 40 -2.44 -6.49 2.90
CA ILE A 40 -2.68 -5.68 1.71
C ILE A 40 -1.35 -5.49 0.97
N PRO A 41 -1.29 -5.75 -0.34
CA PRO A 41 -0.09 -5.48 -1.14
C PRO A 41 0.13 -3.98 -1.32
N SER A 42 1.39 -3.59 -1.44
CA SER A 42 1.78 -2.24 -1.86
C SER A 42 1.36 -1.94 -3.30
N LEU A 43 1.35 -0.66 -3.69
CA LEU A 43 1.05 -0.26 -5.07
C LEU A 43 2.01 -0.93 -6.06
N ASN A 44 3.29 -1.03 -5.72
CA ASN A 44 4.30 -1.67 -6.56
C ASN A 44 4.02 -3.17 -6.75
N GLU A 45 3.65 -3.88 -5.69
CA GLU A 45 3.30 -5.31 -5.78
C GLU A 45 2.03 -5.52 -6.62
N ILE A 46 1.03 -4.65 -6.48
CA ILE A 46 -0.17 -4.67 -7.33
C ILE A 46 0.20 -4.47 -8.79
N THR A 47 1.04 -3.47 -9.10
CA THR A 47 1.48 -3.20 -10.47
C THR A 47 2.24 -4.39 -11.06
N VAL A 48 3.16 -5.00 -10.31
CA VAL A 48 3.90 -6.18 -10.77
C VAL A 48 2.95 -7.36 -11.01
N MET A 49 1.99 -7.61 -10.11
CA MET A 49 0.98 -8.65 -10.31
C MET A 49 0.13 -8.39 -11.55
N ALA A 50 -0.32 -7.14 -11.76
CA ALA A 50 -1.14 -6.78 -12.92
C ALA A 50 -0.38 -7.02 -14.23
N VAL A 51 0.86 -6.55 -14.32
CA VAL A 51 1.74 -6.78 -15.49
C VAL A 51 1.97 -8.27 -15.71
N ALA A 52 2.23 -9.04 -14.65
CA ALA A 52 2.44 -10.48 -14.77
C ALA A 52 1.18 -11.21 -15.29
N VAL A 53 -0.01 -10.82 -14.85
CA VAL A 53 -1.29 -11.38 -15.31
C VAL A 53 -1.58 -11.00 -16.77
N GLU A 54 -1.31 -9.76 -17.17
CA GLU A 54 -1.54 -9.30 -18.55
C GLU A 54 -0.52 -9.87 -19.55
N THR A 55 0.69 -10.20 -19.09
CA THR A 55 1.75 -10.75 -19.94
C THR A 55 1.59 -12.26 -20.19
N TRP A 56 0.80 -12.94 -19.36
CA TRP A 56 0.46 -14.36 -19.49
C TRP A 56 -0.67 -14.60 -20.49
#